data_AF-A0A812X9Y8-F1
#
_entry.id   AF-A0A812X9Y8-F1
#
_cell.length_a   1.000
_cell.length_b   1.000
_cell.length_c   1.000
_cell.angle_alpha   90.00
_cell.angle_beta   90.00
_cell.angle_gamma   90.00
#
_symmetry.space_group_name_H-M   'P 1'
#
loop_
_entity.id
_entity.type
_entity.pdbx_description
1 polymer ?
#
loop_
_entity_poly.entity_id
_entity_poly.type
_entity_poly.pdbx_seq_one_letter_code
_entity_poly.pdbx_strand_id
1 'polypeptide(L)'
;MAAKSTQDQEDGVCQPLLGDSAGRRGTYLVLVVYCGLGAILMADYVWGLAALVSRYHTAMGLWGNMQKPSLDWLRYTYYASMGLAACGYFPALAHMLVVAPSLPKNVVDRICTFFAIFFFTELFWLPMCVAYLGNPNPTLFTFIWLQLACSGLSAIAWAYSVLTIPSSSVEVSGRALQLAGFAGTVYFTFHCAVMDGILWPPMFHHA
;
A
#
# COMPACT_ATOMS: atom_id res chain seq x y z
N MET A 1 -53.48 -28.58 38.67
CA MET A 1 -53.03 -27.33 38.03
C MET A 1 -51.62 -27.55 37.52
N ALA A 2 -51.47 -27.96 36.26
CA ALA A 2 -50.18 -28.22 35.64
C ALA A 2 -49.69 -26.94 34.94
N ALA A 3 -48.49 -26.50 35.30
CA ALA A 3 -47.81 -25.36 34.71
C ALA A 3 -47.44 -25.69 33.26
N LYS A 4 -47.86 -24.82 32.34
CA LYS A 4 -47.54 -24.90 30.91
C LYS A 4 -46.14 -24.31 30.72
N SER A 5 -45.19 -25.12 30.27
CA SER A 5 -43.80 -24.73 30.02
C SER A 5 -43.72 -23.78 28.83
N THR A 6 -43.20 -22.59 29.08
CA THR A 6 -42.71 -21.63 28.09
C THR A 6 -41.37 -22.13 27.57
N GLN A 7 -41.34 -22.62 26.33
CA GLN A 7 -40.10 -22.97 25.64
C GLN A 7 -40.27 -22.72 24.13
N ASP A 8 -40.47 -21.45 23.78
CA ASP A 8 -40.42 -20.96 22.40
C ASP A 8 -39.53 -19.70 22.41
N GLN A 9 -38.21 -19.90 22.42
CA GLN A 9 -37.27 -18.85 22.05
C GLN A 9 -35.94 -19.49 21.66
N GLU A 10 -35.96 -20.32 20.61
CA GLU A 10 -34.74 -20.62 19.86
C GLU A 10 -34.30 -19.35 19.13
N ASP A 11 -33.35 -18.68 19.76
CA ASP A 11 -32.20 -18.02 19.15
C ASP A 11 -32.35 -17.71 17.67
N GLY A 12 -32.77 -16.46 17.40
CA GLY A 12 -32.41 -15.77 16.18
C GLY A 12 -30.90 -15.58 16.12
N VAL A 13 -30.18 -16.66 15.83
CA VAL A 13 -28.78 -16.62 15.43
C VAL A 13 -28.75 -15.84 14.14
N CYS A 14 -28.39 -14.56 14.29
CA CYS A 14 -28.03 -13.68 13.20
C CYS A 14 -26.98 -14.42 12.38
N GLN A 15 -27.38 -15.09 11.29
CA GLN A 15 -26.45 -15.73 10.38
C GLN A 15 -25.49 -14.62 9.94
N PRO A 16 -24.19 -14.69 10.28
CA PRO A 16 -23.26 -13.76 9.69
C PRO A 16 -23.39 -13.95 8.17
N LEU A 17 -23.33 -12.86 7.42
CA LEU A 17 -23.17 -12.84 5.98
C LEU A 17 -21.88 -13.61 5.62
N LEU A 18 -21.96 -14.94 5.67
CA LEU A 18 -20.89 -15.92 5.52
C LEU A 18 -20.70 -16.09 4.02
N GLY A 19 -20.11 -15.08 3.38
CA GLY A 19 -19.44 -15.32 2.11
C GLY A 19 -18.38 -16.41 2.33
N ASP A 20 -18.24 -17.32 1.37
CA ASP A 20 -17.24 -18.39 1.45
C ASP A 20 -15.87 -17.82 1.86
N SER A 21 -15.26 -18.44 2.87
CA SER A 21 -13.87 -18.17 3.25
C SER A 21 -12.95 -18.32 2.03
N ALA A 22 -11.93 -17.47 1.94
CA ALA A 22 -10.98 -17.50 0.84
C ALA A 22 -10.03 -18.71 0.92
N GLY A 23 -9.80 -19.27 2.11
CA GLY A 23 -8.93 -20.42 2.33
C GLY A 23 -7.55 -20.24 1.68
N ARG A 24 -7.02 -21.30 1.06
CA ARG A 24 -5.71 -21.27 0.39
C ARG A 24 -5.64 -20.27 -0.76
N ARG A 25 -6.75 -20.01 -1.46
CA ARG A 25 -6.81 -19.00 -2.54
C ARG A 25 -6.46 -17.63 -1.99
N GLY A 26 -6.93 -17.28 -0.79
CA GLY A 26 -6.62 -16.01 -0.14
C GLY A 26 -5.12 -15.84 0.08
N THR A 27 -4.44 -16.86 0.62
CA THR A 27 -2.98 -16.85 0.80
C THR A 27 -2.24 -16.69 -0.52
N TYR A 28 -2.61 -17.46 -1.55
CA TYR A 28 -1.96 -17.36 -2.86
C TYR A 28 -2.13 -15.97 -3.47
N LEU A 29 -3.32 -15.38 -3.37
CA LEU A 29 -3.58 -14.06 -3.92
C LEU A 29 -2.76 -12.99 -3.19
N VAL A 30 -2.68 -13.05 -1.86
CA VAL A 30 -1.80 -12.17 -1.07
C VAL A 30 -0.34 -12.34 -1.50
N LEU A 31 0.17 -13.57 -1.61
CA LEU A 31 1.54 -13.81 -2.05
C LEU A 31 1.83 -13.26 -3.45
N VAL A 32 0.92 -13.47 -4.40
CA VAL A 32 1.08 -12.99 -5.77
C VAL A 32 1.08 -11.46 -5.81
N VAL A 33 0.14 -10.81 -5.12
CA VAL A 33 0.05 -9.34 -5.16
C VAL A 33 1.18 -8.70 -4.35
N TYR A 34 1.37 -9.09 -3.09
CA TYR A 34 2.37 -8.48 -2.23
C TYR A 34 3.79 -8.82 -2.70
N CYS A 35 4.12 -10.12 -2.80
CA CYS A 35 5.48 -10.52 -3.11
C CYS A 35 5.75 -10.49 -4.62
N GLY A 36 4.81 -10.95 -5.45
CA GLY A 36 5.01 -11.00 -6.90
C GLY A 36 5.06 -9.62 -7.53
N LEU A 37 4.01 -8.81 -7.38
CA LEU A 37 4.02 -7.44 -7.94
C LEU A 37 5.03 -6.55 -7.20
N GLY A 38 5.20 -6.72 -5.89
CA GLY A 38 6.24 -6.02 -5.14
C GLY A 38 7.65 -6.31 -5.66
N ALA A 39 7.97 -7.56 -6.02
CA ALA A 39 9.27 -7.89 -6.62
C ALA A 39 9.46 -7.26 -8.00
N ILE A 40 8.40 -7.21 -8.83
CA ILE A 40 8.44 -6.53 -10.12
C ILE A 40 8.68 -5.03 -9.94
N LEU A 41 7.98 -4.39 -8.99
CA LEU A 41 8.20 -2.98 -8.67
C LEU A 41 9.62 -2.72 -8.18
N MET A 42 10.17 -3.57 -7.32
CA MET A 42 11.55 -3.45 -6.87
C MET A 42 12.55 -3.58 -8.02
N ALA A 43 12.29 -4.47 -8.99
CA ALA A 43 13.13 -4.58 -10.19
C ALA A 43 13.08 -3.30 -11.03
N ASP A 44 11.90 -2.69 -11.21
CA ASP A 44 11.74 -1.38 -11.85
C ASP A 44 12.53 -0.29 -11.11
N TYR A 45 12.51 -0.28 -9.78
CA TYR A 45 13.22 0.70 -8.98
C TYR A 45 14.74 0.56 -9.09
N VAL A 46 15.25 -0.67 -9.07
CA VAL A 46 16.67 -0.96 -9.30
C VAL A 46 17.07 -0.54 -10.70
N TRP A 47 16.27 -0.86 -11.72
CA TRP A 47 16.52 -0.45 -13.09
C TRP A 47 16.56 1.08 -13.22
N GLY A 48 15.57 1.79 -12.68
CA GLY A 48 15.50 3.24 -12.82
C GLY A 48 16.62 3.95 -12.06
N LEU A 49 17.02 3.47 -10.87
CA LEU A 49 18.21 3.97 -10.18
C LEU A 49 19.48 3.77 -11.02
N ALA A 50 19.66 2.58 -11.61
CA ALA A 50 20.78 2.31 -12.51
C ALA A 50 20.73 3.21 -13.77
N ALA A 51 19.55 3.47 -14.32
CA ALA A 51 19.35 4.37 -15.45
C ALA A 51 19.71 5.82 -15.10
N LEU A 52 19.34 6.29 -13.91
CA LEU A 52 19.69 7.64 -13.44
C LEU A 52 21.20 7.80 -13.24
N VAL A 53 21.83 6.84 -12.57
CA VAL A 53 23.28 6.86 -12.33
C VAL A 53 24.05 6.78 -13.65
N SER A 54 23.63 5.94 -14.58
CA SER A 54 24.31 5.79 -15.88
C SER A 54 24.12 6.98 -16.81
N ARG A 55 22.93 7.59 -16.86
CA ARG A 55 22.61 8.68 -17.80
C ARG A 55 22.90 10.08 -17.26
N TYR A 56 22.73 10.27 -15.95
CA TYR A 56 22.82 11.59 -15.31
C TYR A 56 23.87 11.66 -14.20
N HIS A 57 24.66 10.59 -14.01
CA HIS A 57 25.73 10.48 -13.00
C HIS A 57 25.28 10.57 -11.54
N THR A 58 23.97 10.72 -11.28
CA THR A 58 23.42 10.81 -9.94
C THR A 58 21.93 10.45 -9.92
N ALA A 59 21.49 9.78 -8.87
CA ALA A 59 20.05 9.60 -8.57
C ALA A 59 19.45 10.84 -7.89
N MET A 60 20.28 11.81 -7.51
CA MET A 60 19.82 12.95 -6.73
C MET A 60 18.85 13.87 -7.48
N GLY A 61 18.82 13.80 -8.82
CA GLY A 61 17.86 14.53 -9.65
C GLY A 61 16.39 14.29 -9.26
N LEU A 62 16.06 13.11 -8.72
CA LEU A 62 14.70 12.81 -8.22
C LEU A 62 14.25 13.72 -7.07
N TRP A 63 15.19 14.31 -6.35
CA TRP A 63 14.88 15.17 -5.19
C TRP A 63 14.63 16.62 -5.59
N GLY A 64 14.99 17.03 -6.82
CA GLY A 64 14.82 18.39 -7.32
C GLY A 64 15.24 19.46 -6.30
N ASN A 65 14.29 20.31 -5.90
CA ASN A 65 14.50 21.38 -4.93
C ASN A 65 14.88 20.91 -3.51
N MET A 66 14.58 19.67 -3.11
CA MET A 66 14.95 19.15 -1.79
C MET A 66 16.47 18.98 -1.61
N GLN A 67 17.26 19.22 -2.66
CA GLN A 67 18.71 19.27 -2.57
C GLN A 67 19.25 20.59 -1.97
N LYS A 68 18.41 21.64 -1.89
CA LYS A 68 18.79 22.92 -1.30
C LYS A 68 19.05 22.75 0.20
N PRO A 69 20.14 23.31 0.77
CA PRO A 69 20.46 23.16 2.20
C PRO A 69 19.34 23.60 3.15
N SER A 70 18.52 24.58 2.76
CA SER A 70 17.35 25.03 3.54
C SER A 70 16.23 23.98 3.65
N LEU A 71 16.25 22.95 2.80
CA LEU A 71 15.26 21.86 2.74
C LEU A 71 15.85 20.49 3.11
N ASP A 72 17.07 20.46 3.65
CA ASP A 72 17.72 19.20 4.07
C ASP A 72 16.87 18.43 5.08
N TRP A 73 16.21 19.14 6.01
CA TRP A 73 15.30 18.53 6.99
C TRP A 73 14.15 17.77 6.33
N LEU A 74 13.62 18.30 5.23
CA LEU A 74 12.53 17.69 4.47
C LEU A 74 13.05 16.44 3.74
N ARG A 75 14.23 16.52 3.12
CA ARG A 75 14.88 15.38 2.47
C ARG A 75 15.15 14.24 3.46
N TYR A 76 15.69 14.53 4.64
CA TYR A 76 15.92 13.51 5.66
C TYR A 76 14.63 12.92 6.21
N THR A 77 13.60 13.75 6.38
CA THR A 77 12.25 13.29 6.76
C THR A 77 11.68 12.35 5.69
N TYR A 78 11.94 12.66 4.41
CA TYR A 78 11.55 11.81 3.29
C TYR A 78 12.22 10.44 3.32
N TYR A 79 13.55 10.40 3.53
CA TYR A 79 14.28 9.14 3.65
C TYR A 79 13.82 8.31 4.85
N ALA A 80 13.62 8.95 6.00
CA ALA A 80 13.08 8.28 7.18
C ALA A 80 11.67 7.73 6.89
N SER A 81 10.83 8.49 6.19
CA SER A 81 9.49 8.06 5.83
C SER A 81 9.49 6.89 4.84
N MET A 82 10.33 6.92 3.81
CA MET A 82 10.46 5.81 2.88
C MET A 82 10.93 4.53 3.59
N GLY A 83 11.90 4.65 4.50
CA GLY A 83 12.37 3.54 5.32
C GLY A 83 11.30 2.99 6.26
N LEU A 84 10.53 3.85 6.93
CA LEU A 84 9.43 3.44 7.80
C LEU A 84 8.28 2.78 7.02
N ALA A 85 7.97 3.27 5.81
CA ALA A 85 6.98 2.65 4.93
C ALA A 85 7.43 1.25 4.47
N ALA A 86 8.69 1.11 4.03
CA ALA A 86 9.26 -0.17 3.65
C ALA A 86 9.32 -1.15 4.83
N CYS A 87 9.71 -0.69 6.02
CA CYS A 87 9.68 -1.52 7.22
C CYS A 87 8.26 -1.90 7.63
N GLY A 88 7.30 -0.98 7.52
CA GLY A 88 5.88 -1.18 7.84
C GLY A 88 5.16 -2.12 6.87
N TYR A 89 5.65 -2.26 5.65
CA TYR A 89 5.13 -3.21 4.67
C TYR A 89 5.21 -4.66 5.15
N PHE A 90 6.31 -5.07 5.78
CA PHE A 90 6.51 -6.46 6.23
C PHE A 90 5.52 -6.94 7.31
N PRO A 91 5.25 -6.20 8.41
CA PRO A 91 4.23 -6.60 9.36
C PRO A 91 2.82 -6.53 8.74
N ALA A 92 2.56 -5.63 7.79
CA ALA A 92 1.28 -5.61 7.06
C ALA A 92 1.11 -6.89 6.21
N LEU A 93 2.16 -7.31 5.48
CA LEU A 93 2.19 -8.59 4.76
C LEU A 93 1.99 -9.77 5.71
N ALA A 94 2.76 -9.84 6.80
CA ALA A 94 2.66 -10.93 7.76
C ALA A 94 1.26 -11.03 8.37
N HIS A 95 0.66 -9.90 8.75
CA HIS A 95 -0.72 -9.85 9.21
C HIS A 95 -1.68 -10.40 8.15
N MET A 96 -1.57 -9.93 6.90
CA MET A 96 -2.44 -10.37 5.80
C MET A 96 -2.30 -11.85 5.47
N LEU A 97 -1.10 -12.42 5.50
CA LEU A 97 -0.89 -13.86 5.27
C LEU A 97 -1.61 -14.72 6.32
N VAL A 98 -1.69 -14.25 7.56
CA VAL A 98 -2.35 -14.96 8.66
C VAL A 98 -3.87 -14.84 8.56
N VAL A 99 -4.41 -13.65 8.25
CA VAL A 99 -5.86 -13.45 8.24
C VAL A 99 -6.53 -13.84 6.92
N ALA A 100 -5.83 -13.75 5.78
CA ALA A 100 -6.44 -13.94 4.45
C ALA A 100 -7.20 -15.27 4.26
N PRO A 101 -6.76 -16.44 4.77
CA PRO A 101 -7.53 -17.68 4.65
C PRO A 101 -8.90 -17.60 5.30
N SER A 102 -9.01 -16.88 6.41
CA SER A 102 -10.21 -16.80 7.24
C SER A 102 -11.18 -15.72 6.76
N LEU A 103 -10.73 -14.80 5.91
CA LEU A 103 -11.56 -13.72 5.40
C LEU A 103 -12.50 -14.17 4.26
N PRO A 104 -13.64 -13.50 4.08
CA PRO A 104 -14.49 -13.69 2.91
C PRO A 104 -13.73 -13.39 1.60
N LYS A 105 -13.97 -14.19 0.55
CA LYS A 105 -13.31 -14.04 -0.77
C LYS A 105 -13.34 -12.59 -1.31
N ASN A 106 -14.49 -11.94 -1.24
CA ASN A 106 -14.68 -10.57 -1.74
C ASN A 106 -13.85 -9.53 -0.98
N VAL A 107 -13.59 -9.75 0.32
CA VAL A 107 -12.74 -8.85 1.13
C VAL A 107 -11.28 -8.98 0.70
N VAL A 108 -10.78 -10.21 0.55
CA VAL A 108 -9.41 -10.46 0.10
C VAL A 108 -9.21 -9.94 -1.33
N ASP A 109 -10.18 -10.19 -2.21
CA ASP A 109 -10.13 -9.71 -3.60
C ASP A 109 -10.10 -8.18 -3.65
N ARG A 110 -10.88 -7.48 -2.83
CA ARG A 110 -10.86 -6.01 -2.74
C ARG A 110 -9.51 -5.47 -2.27
N ILE A 111 -8.97 -6.03 -1.19
CA ILE A 111 -7.65 -5.65 -0.65
C ILE A 111 -6.58 -5.85 -1.72
N CYS A 112 -6.54 -7.04 -2.33
CA CYS A 112 -5.54 -7.39 -3.33
C CYS A 112 -5.71 -6.58 -4.62
N THR A 113 -6.93 -6.25 -5.03
CA THR A 113 -7.19 -5.43 -6.22
C THR A 113 -6.66 -4.02 -6.05
N PHE A 114 -7.01 -3.32 -4.96
CA PHE A 114 -6.52 -1.97 -4.74
C PHE A 114 -5.00 -1.92 -4.61
N PHE A 115 -4.39 -2.93 -3.97
CA PHE A 115 -2.95 -2.98 -3.86
C PHE A 115 -2.26 -3.37 -5.18
N ALA A 116 -2.88 -4.20 -6.00
CA ALA A 116 -2.39 -4.50 -7.34
C ALA A 116 -2.46 -3.26 -8.25
N ILE A 117 -3.53 -2.46 -8.16
CA ILE A 117 -3.62 -1.17 -8.86
C ILE A 117 -2.48 -0.26 -8.41
N PHE A 118 -2.24 -0.13 -7.09
CA PHE A 118 -1.11 0.62 -6.56
C PHE A 118 0.22 0.18 -7.17
N PHE A 119 0.54 -1.12 -7.10
CA PHE A 119 1.79 -1.63 -7.68
C PHE A 119 1.88 -1.34 -9.17
N PHE A 120 0.80 -1.56 -9.91
CA PHE A 120 0.78 -1.35 -11.35
C PHE A 120 0.98 0.12 -11.73
N THR A 121 0.36 1.06 -11.01
CA THR A 121 0.55 2.49 -11.27
C THR A 121 1.96 2.95 -10.90
N GLU A 122 2.54 2.41 -9.83
CA GLU A 122 3.91 2.73 -9.41
C GLU A 122 4.99 2.25 -10.38
N LEU A 123 4.73 1.22 -11.21
CA LEU A 123 5.67 0.79 -12.26
C LEU A 123 5.97 1.89 -13.29
N PHE A 124 5.14 2.93 -13.39
CA PHE A 124 5.36 4.02 -14.33
C PHE A 124 6.13 5.19 -13.71
N TRP A 125 6.17 5.30 -12.38
CA TRP A 125 6.73 6.48 -11.70
C TRP A 125 8.19 6.70 -12.07
N LEU A 126 9.05 5.72 -11.80
CA LEU A 126 10.49 5.89 -12.00
C LEU A 126 10.89 5.96 -13.48
N PRO A 127 10.34 5.15 -14.41
CA PRO A 127 10.58 5.33 -15.84
C PRO A 127 10.19 6.73 -16.36
N MET A 128 9.04 7.27 -15.91
CA MET A 128 8.64 8.62 -16.31
C MET A 128 9.55 9.69 -15.70
N CYS A 129 10.01 9.52 -14.46
CA CYS A 129 10.99 10.42 -13.84
C CYS A 129 12.32 10.42 -14.60
N VAL A 130 12.83 9.25 -15.01
CA VAL A 130 14.03 9.13 -15.85
C VAL A 130 13.85 9.84 -17.18
N ALA A 131 12.68 9.69 -17.81
CA ALA A 131 12.35 10.38 -19.07
C ALA A 131 12.25 11.90 -18.88
N TYR A 132 11.63 12.36 -17.79
CA TYR A 132 11.46 13.77 -17.47
C TYR A 132 12.79 14.46 -17.24
N LEU A 133 13.72 13.85 -16.50
CA LEU A 133 15.05 14.41 -16.28
C LEU A 133 15.87 14.55 -17.57
N GLY A 134 15.59 13.73 -18.59
CA GLY A 134 16.28 13.82 -19.88
C GLY A 134 15.67 14.84 -20.82
N ASN A 135 14.36 15.07 -20.73
CA ASN A 135 13.64 16.04 -21.53
C ASN A 135 12.45 16.61 -20.72
N PRO A 136 12.68 17.66 -19.90
CA PRO A 136 11.65 18.24 -19.06
C PRO A 136 10.48 18.76 -19.90
N ASN A 137 9.30 18.20 -19.67
CA ASN A 137 8.09 18.50 -20.42
C ASN A 137 6.89 18.61 -19.45
N PRO A 138 6.14 19.74 -19.44
CA PRO A 138 4.95 19.91 -18.59
C PRO A 138 3.89 18.82 -18.75
N THR A 139 3.72 18.28 -19.96
CA THR A 139 2.79 17.17 -20.21
C THR A 139 3.24 15.90 -19.49
N LEU A 140 4.53 15.56 -19.57
CA LEU A 140 5.08 14.38 -18.88
C LEU A 140 5.02 14.56 -17.37
N PHE A 141 5.32 15.76 -16.86
CA PHE A 141 5.16 16.06 -15.43
C PHE A 141 3.71 15.89 -14.96
N THR A 142 2.74 16.34 -15.77
CA THR A 142 1.32 16.16 -15.46
C THR A 142 0.95 14.67 -15.37
N PHE A 143 1.50 13.82 -16.26
CA PHE A 143 1.31 12.37 -16.17
C PHE A 143 1.93 11.76 -14.91
N ILE A 144 3.13 12.19 -14.53
CA ILE A 144 3.76 11.77 -13.26
C ILE A 144 2.87 12.14 -12.07
N TRP A 145 2.39 13.38 -12.02
CA TRP A 145 1.54 13.85 -10.93
C TRP A 145 0.20 13.08 -10.86
N LEU A 146 -0.48 12.89 -12.00
CA LEU A 146 -1.72 12.12 -12.06
C LEU A 146 -1.50 10.65 -11.67
N GLN A 147 -0.39 10.06 -12.10
CA GLN A 147 -0.02 8.69 -11.73
C GLN A 147 0.18 8.57 -10.21
N LEU A 148 0.94 9.47 -9.60
CA LEU A 148 1.14 9.49 -8.14
C LEU A 148 -0.16 9.71 -7.38
N ALA A 149 -1.06 10.55 -7.89
CA ALA A 149 -2.40 10.71 -7.32
C ALA A 149 -3.22 9.41 -7.40
N CYS A 150 -3.18 8.70 -8.53
CA CYS A 150 -3.82 7.38 -8.67
C CYS A 150 -3.23 6.35 -7.70
N SER A 151 -1.91 6.27 -7.59
CA SER A 151 -1.23 5.42 -6.62
C SER A 151 -1.65 5.76 -5.18
N GLY A 152 -1.60 7.03 -4.78
CA GLY A 152 -2.02 7.49 -3.46
C GLY A 152 -3.47 7.12 -3.12
N LEU A 153 -4.40 7.34 -4.05
CA LEU A 153 -5.81 6.96 -3.87
C LEU A 153 -6.00 5.45 -3.75
N SER A 154 -5.28 4.67 -4.55
CA SER A 154 -5.33 3.20 -4.47
C SER A 154 -4.73 2.67 -3.15
N ALA A 155 -3.66 3.30 -2.64
CA ALA A 155 -3.10 3.00 -1.33
C ALA A 155 -4.09 3.31 -0.20
N ILE A 156 -4.81 4.44 -0.28
CA ILE A 156 -5.88 4.78 0.68
C ILE A 156 -7.01 3.75 0.64
N ALA A 157 -7.47 3.35 -0.55
CA ALA A 157 -8.52 2.35 -0.70
C ALA A 157 -8.09 0.96 -0.19
N TRP A 158 -6.83 0.60 -0.42
CA TRP A 158 -6.20 -0.59 0.16
C TRP A 158 -6.17 -0.53 1.70
N ALA A 159 -5.65 0.56 2.27
CA ALA A 159 -5.58 0.72 3.71
C ALA A 159 -6.96 0.72 4.38
N TYR A 160 -7.93 1.42 3.80
CA TYR A 160 -9.31 1.35 4.25
C TYR A 160 -9.83 -0.09 4.25
N SER A 161 -9.52 -0.87 3.21
CA SER A 161 -9.93 -2.27 3.12
C SER A 161 -9.27 -3.17 4.17
N VAL A 162 -8.01 -2.91 4.53
CA VAL A 162 -7.28 -3.63 5.58
C VAL A 162 -7.78 -3.23 6.98
N LEU A 163 -7.96 -1.93 7.24
CA LEU A 163 -8.36 -1.42 8.56
C LEU A 163 -9.83 -1.73 8.89
N THR A 164 -10.64 -2.06 7.89
CA THR A 164 -12.03 -2.51 8.08
C THR A 164 -12.17 -4.02 8.27
N ILE A 165 -11.05 -4.76 8.34
CA ILE A 165 -11.07 -6.18 8.70
C ILE A 165 -11.66 -6.33 10.12
N PRO A 166 -12.71 -7.15 10.30
CA PRO A 166 -13.37 -7.28 11.59
C PRO A 166 -12.42 -7.75 12.70
N SER A 167 -12.60 -7.20 13.91
CA SER A 167 -11.83 -7.57 15.10
C SER A 167 -12.02 -9.03 15.53
N SER A 168 -13.05 -9.75 15.05
CA SER A 168 -13.13 -11.20 15.24
C SER A 168 -11.97 -11.96 14.59
N SER A 169 -11.30 -11.35 13.60
CA SER A 169 -10.08 -11.88 12.98
C SER A 169 -8.84 -11.78 13.90
N VAL A 170 -8.95 -11.09 15.04
CA VAL A 170 -7.87 -10.89 16.03
C VAL A 170 -7.45 -12.20 16.68
N GLU A 171 -8.37 -13.12 16.87
CA GLU A 171 -8.08 -14.43 17.47
C GLU A 171 -7.08 -15.23 16.62
N VAL A 172 -7.01 -14.96 15.32
CA VAL A 172 -6.14 -15.68 14.38
C VAL A 172 -4.74 -15.07 14.31
N SER A 173 -4.59 -13.73 14.25
CA SER A 173 -3.27 -13.11 14.10
C SER A 173 -2.59 -12.75 15.43
N GLY A 174 -3.35 -12.67 16.51
CA GLY A 174 -2.90 -12.04 17.74
C GLY A 174 -2.85 -10.50 17.63
N ARG A 175 -3.03 -9.84 18.76
CA ARG A 175 -3.19 -8.37 18.84
C ARG A 175 -1.93 -7.60 18.44
N ALA A 176 -0.75 -8.12 18.78
CA ALA A 176 0.52 -7.44 18.47
C ALA A 176 0.77 -7.38 16.95
N LEU A 177 0.60 -8.49 16.24
CA LEU A 177 0.77 -8.56 14.79
C LEU A 177 -0.27 -7.71 14.06
N GLN A 178 -1.52 -7.70 14.53
CA GLN A 178 -2.55 -6.83 13.97
C GLN A 178 -2.18 -5.34 14.11
N LEU A 179 -1.80 -4.90 15.31
CA LEU A 179 -1.42 -3.51 15.55
C LEU A 179 -0.19 -3.12 14.72
N ALA A 180 0.82 -3.99 14.63
CA ALA A 180 1.98 -3.76 13.78
C ALA A 180 1.60 -3.69 12.30
N GLY A 181 0.72 -4.57 11.83
CA GLY A 181 0.23 -4.57 10.45
C GLY A 181 -0.60 -3.34 10.11
N PHE A 182 -1.45 -2.88 11.03
CA PHE A 182 -2.24 -1.65 10.87
C PHE A 182 -1.36 -0.41 10.89
N ALA A 183 -0.42 -0.31 11.83
CA ALA A 183 0.55 0.78 11.87
C ALA A 183 1.37 0.84 10.58
N GLY A 184 1.84 -0.31 10.10
CA GLY A 184 2.55 -0.42 8.83
C GLY A 184 1.70 0.00 7.62
N THR A 185 0.45 -0.43 7.57
CA THR A 185 -0.53 -0.07 6.52
C THR A 185 -0.80 1.44 6.49
N VAL A 186 -1.06 2.04 7.66
CA VAL A 186 -1.30 3.49 7.80
C VAL A 186 -0.07 4.26 7.36
N TYR A 187 1.11 3.87 7.83
CA TYR A 187 2.34 4.59 7.52
C TYR A 187 2.74 4.47 6.04
N PHE A 188 2.63 3.27 5.46
CA PHE A 188 2.83 3.05 4.03
C PHE A 188 1.93 3.96 3.19
N THR A 189 0.64 4.01 3.54
CA THR A 189 -0.35 4.85 2.86
C THR A 189 -0.07 6.33 3.04
N PHE A 190 0.35 6.75 4.23
CA PHE A 190 0.76 8.12 4.48
C PHE A 190 1.93 8.51 3.57
N HIS A 191 2.95 7.66 3.45
CA HIS A 191 4.07 7.94 2.56
C HIS A 191 3.60 8.10 1.11
N CYS A 192 2.90 7.11 0.57
CA CYS A 192 2.49 7.14 -0.83
C CYS A 192 1.49 8.25 -1.16
N ALA A 193 0.48 8.46 -0.32
CA ALA A 193 -0.55 9.45 -0.62
C ALA A 193 -0.11 10.89 -0.30
N VAL A 194 0.65 11.10 0.77
CA VAL A 194 1.02 12.45 1.24
C VAL A 194 2.42 12.82 0.82
N MET A 195 3.43 11.98 1.13
CA MET A 195 4.82 12.30 0.80
C MET A 195 5.01 12.28 -0.71
N ASP A 196 4.65 11.18 -1.38
CA ASP A 196 4.81 11.04 -2.83
C ASP A 196 3.72 11.78 -3.61
N GLY A 197 2.44 11.67 -3.21
CA GLY A 197 1.32 12.25 -3.96
C GLY A 197 1.18 13.78 -3.85
N ILE A 198 1.59 14.38 -2.73
CA ILE A 198 1.32 15.81 -2.44
C ILE A 198 2.63 16.60 -2.29
N LEU A 199 3.57 16.13 -1.47
CA LEU A 199 4.76 16.91 -1.12
C LEU A 199 5.86 16.84 -2.18
N TRP A 200 6.09 15.66 -2.76
CA TRP A 200 7.15 15.44 -3.74
C TRP A 200 6.96 16.16 -5.09
N PRO A 201 5.77 16.20 -5.72
CA PRO A 201 5.64 16.72 -7.07
C PRO A 201 6.05 18.20 -7.21
N PRO A 202 5.65 19.12 -6.30
CA PRO A 202 6.13 20.51 -6.33
C PRO A 202 7.65 20.64 -6.16
N MET A 203 8.27 19.71 -5.43
CA MET A 203 9.73 19.70 -5.26
C MET A 203 10.46 19.19 -6.49
N PHE A 204 9.85 18.25 -7.22
CA PHE A 204 10.41 17.65 -8.43
C PHE A 204 10.20 18.50 -9.70
N HIS A 205 9.10 19.24 -9.82
CA HIS A 205 8.76 20.02 -11.01
C HIS A 205 9.87 20.97 -11.50
N HIS A 206 10.67 21.48 -10.56
CA HIS A 206 11.75 22.44 -10.81
C HIS A 206 13.15 21.81 -10.73
N ALA A 207 13.24 20.48 -10.89
CA ALA A 207 14.50 19.73 -10.96
C ALA A 207 15.25 19.98 -12.28
#